data_AF-A0A1Y2A9U6-F1
#
_entry.id   AF-A0A1Y2A9U6-F1
#
_cell.length_a   1.000
_cell.length_b   1.000
_cell.length_c   1.000
_cell.angle_alpha   90.00
_cell.angle_beta   90.00
_cell.angle_gamma   90.00
#
_symmetry.space_group_name_H-M   'P 1'
#
loop_
_entity.id
_entity.type
_entity.pdbx_description
1 polymer ?
#
loop_
_entity_poly.entity_id
_entity_poly.type
_entity_poly.pdbx_seq_one_letter_code
_entity_poly.pdbx_strand_id
1 'polypeptide(L)'
;MKLFIPLVALTTLLPGALSCLHTWAYIFHDPFLGTNMDSGAAVVDNGVTVCSNDWGLRTDQDGHFSFVCLPGYVYAVTKDGRQSWFQNNAGNAFSWINSNNKDTYCCHGACDDKGAHIACSDYHYDTWQFC
;
A
#
# COMPACT_ATOMS: atom_id res chain seq x y z
N MET A 1 26.43 53.69 -26.67
CA MET A 1 26.73 52.29 -26.30
C MET A 1 25.47 51.71 -25.66
N LYS A 2 24.82 50.74 -26.30
CA LYS A 2 23.57 50.12 -25.81
C LYS A 2 23.94 48.89 -24.97
N LEU A 3 23.60 48.94 -23.69
CA LEU A 3 23.85 47.89 -22.71
C LEU A 3 22.84 46.76 -22.95
N PHE A 4 23.32 45.60 -23.41
CA PHE A 4 22.52 44.38 -23.46
C PHE A 4 22.62 43.68 -22.10
N ILE A 5 21.54 43.67 -21.34
CA ILE A 5 21.41 42.90 -20.09
C ILE A 5 20.92 41.50 -20.49
N PRO A 6 21.71 40.42 -20.28
CA PRO A 6 21.22 39.08 -20.52
C PRO A 6 20.24 38.70 -19.41
N LEU A 7 19.01 38.38 -19.82
CA LEU A 7 17.97 37.85 -18.96
C LEU A 7 18.40 36.46 -18.47
N VAL A 8 18.92 36.36 -17.25
CA VAL A 8 19.18 35.09 -16.59
C VAL A 8 17.83 34.43 -16.31
N ALA A 9 17.48 33.43 -17.11
CA ALA A 9 16.33 32.58 -16.86
C ALA A 9 16.59 31.76 -15.60
N LEU A 10 16.00 32.21 -14.49
CA LEU A 10 15.97 31.47 -13.24
C LEU A 10 15.02 30.28 -13.45
N THR A 11 15.55 29.11 -13.80
CA THR A 11 14.80 27.86 -13.75
C THR A 11 14.50 27.56 -12.29
N THR A 12 13.30 27.96 -11.85
CA THR A 12 12.76 27.52 -10.58
C THR A 12 12.65 26.01 -10.64
N LEU A 13 13.46 25.32 -9.83
CA LEU A 13 13.24 23.93 -9.42
C LEU A 13 11.82 23.87 -8.85
N LEU A 14 10.85 23.53 -9.71
CA LEU A 14 9.53 23.14 -9.25
C LEU A 14 9.79 21.92 -8.36
N PRO A 15 9.47 21.95 -7.06
CA PRO A 15 9.45 20.73 -6.27
C PRO A 15 8.54 19.78 -7.04
N GLY A 16 9.08 18.61 -7.44
CA GLY A 16 8.32 17.62 -8.20
C GLY A 16 6.99 17.45 -7.50
N ALA A 17 5.90 17.74 -8.21
CA ALA A 17 4.55 17.63 -7.68
C ALA A 17 4.48 16.26 -7.02
N LEU A 18 4.31 16.24 -5.69
CA LEU A 18 4.27 14.98 -4.99
C LEU A 18 3.07 14.22 -5.55
N SER A 19 3.32 13.01 -6.03
CA SER A 19 2.35 12.14 -6.66
C SER A 19 1.19 11.87 -5.71
N CYS A 20 -0.05 12.14 -6.11
CA CYS A 20 -1.21 11.77 -5.30
C CYS A 20 -1.35 10.25 -5.33
N LEU A 21 -1.07 9.63 -4.18
CA LEU A 21 -0.99 8.18 -4.02
C LEU A 21 -2.23 7.70 -3.24
N HIS A 22 -2.91 6.69 -3.76
CA HIS A 22 -4.05 6.04 -3.11
C HIS A 22 -3.78 4.55 -2.98
N THR A 23 -3.93 4.01 -1.77
CA THR A 23 -3.71 2.59 -1.49
C THR A 23 -4.85 2.04 -0.64
N TRP A 24 -5.33 0.86 -1.00
CA TRP A 24 -6.32 0.14 -0.21
C TRP A 24 -6.08 -1.36 -0.26
N ALA A 25 -6.45 -2.04 0.83
CA ALA A 25 -6.47 -3.49 0.89
C ALA A 25 -7.39 -4.00 2.01
N TYR A 26 -7.78 -5.26 1.88
CA TYR A 26 -8.45 -6.04 2.91
C TYR A 26 -7.68 -7.34 3.12
N ILE A 27 -7.27 -7.61 4.35
CA ILE A 27 -6.35 -8.68 4.74
C ILE A 27 -7.03 -9.55 5.77
N PHE A 28 -7.06 -10.85 5.50
CA PHE A 28 -7.66 -11.86 6.36
C PHE A 28 -6.58 -12.66 7.10
N HIS A 29 -6.74 -12.81 8.42
CA HIS A 29 -5.93 -13.67 9.27
C HIS A 29 -6.77 -14.85 9.79
N ASP A 30 -6.43 -16.03 9.28
CA ASP A 30 -7.00 -17.29 9.71
C ASP A 30 -5.92 -18.18 10.35
N PRO A 31 -6.12 -18.70 11.58
CA PRO A 31 -5.17 -19.61 12.22
C PRO A 31 -5.08 -20.99 11.54
N PHE A 32 -6.05 -21.36 10.70
CA PHE A 32 -6.07 -22.63 9.96
C PHE A 32 -5.70 -22.46 8.48
N LEU A 33 -6.24 -21.42 7.83
CA LEU A 33 -6.02 -21.16 6.40
C LEU A 33 -4.81 -20.26 6.13
N GLY A 34 -4.27 -19.62 7.17
CA GLY A 34 -3.18 -18.67 7.11
C GLY A 34 -3.63 -17.24 6.86
N THR A 35 -2.64 -16.38 6.64
CA THR A 35 -2.83 -14.96 6.34
C THR A 35 -2.88 -14.74 4.83
N ASN A 36 -3.92 -14.08 4.34
CA ASN A 36 -4.09 -13.76 2.92
C ASN A 36 -4.74 -12.37 2.72
N MET A 37 -4.87 -11.92 1.47
CA MET A 37 -5.46 -10.62 1.11
C MET A 37 -6.54 -10.83 0.05
N ASP A 38 -7.66 -10.11 0.19
CA ASP A 38 -8.78 -10.16 -0.75
C ASP A 38 -8.43 -9.53 -2.09
N SER A 39 -8.98 -10.07 -3.17
CA SER A 39 -8.85 -9.52 -4.53
C SER A 39 -9.30 -8.06 -4.61
N GLY A 40 -8.68 -7.30 -5.50
CA GLY A 40 -9.00 -5.90 -5.75
C GLY A 40 -8.24 -4.90 -4.89
N ALA A 41 -7.26 -5.34 -4.08
CA ALA A 41 -6.33 -4.44 -3.42
C ALA A 41 -5.39 -3.80 -4.45
N ALA A 42 -5.14 -2.50 -4.33
CA ALA A 42 -4.35 -1.79 -5.32
C ALA A 42 -3.64 -0.54 -4.78
N VAL A 43 -2.71 -0.08 -5.60
CA VAL A 43 -1.95 1.16 -5.45
C VAL A 43 -2.16 1.98 -6.71
N VAL A 44 -2.68 3.19 -6.54
CA VAL A 44 -2.93 4.15 -7.61
C VAL A 44 -2.01 5.35 -7.42
N ASP A 45 -1.19 5.62 -8.42
CA ASP A 45 -0.31 6.79 -8.48
C ASP A 45 -0.84 7.73 -9.58
N ASN A 46 -1.26 8.93 -9.19
CA ASN A 46 -1.81 9.95 -10.10
C ASN A 46 -2.94 9.42 -11.01
N GLY A 47 -3.85 8.62 -10.44
CA GLY A 47 -5.00 8.08 -11.14
C GLY A 47 -4.71 6.84 -12.00
N VAL A 48 -3.48 6.34 -12.01
CA VAL A 48 -3.10 5.10 -12.69
C VAL A 48 -2.84 4.00 -11.66
N THR A 49 -3.49 2.84 -11.79
CA THR A 49 -3.12 1.66 -11.00
C THR A 49 -1.71 1.21 -11.38
N VAL A 50 -0.80 1.21 -10.41
CA VAL A 50 0.62 0.88 -10.60
C VAL A 50 1.03 -0.42 -9.90
N CYS A 51 0.25 -0.86 -8.91
CA CYS A 51 0.37 -2.19 -8.30
C CYS A 51 -1.02 -2.74 -7.98
N SER A 52 -1.20 -4.05 -8.07
CA SER A 52 -2.43 -4.73 -7.65
C SER A 52 -2.15 -6.16 -7.24
N ASN A 53 -2.87 -6.66 -6.24
CA ASN A 53 -2.80 -8.06 -5.87
C ASN A 53 -3.49 -8.98 -6.88
N ASP A 54 -4.38 -8.44 -7.72
CA ASP A 54 -5.00 -9.16 -8.85
C ASP A 54 -3.97 -9.54 -9.92
N TRP A 55 -2.86 -8.79 -10.01
CA TRP A 55 -1.73 -9.12 -10.89
C TRP A 55 -0.77 -10.13 -10.24
N GLY A 56 -0.90 -10.32 -8.93
CA GLY A 56 -0.11 -11.24 -8.14
C GLY A 56 0.25 -10.65 -6.78
N LEU A 57 0.33 -11.53 -5.80
CA LEU A 57 0.72 -11.22 -4.43
C LEU A 57 1.78 -12.23 -3.99
N ARG A 58 2.85 -11.74 -3.37
CA ARG A 58 3.87 -12.58 -2.75
C ARG A 58 4.11 -12.15 -1.31
N THR A 59 4.53 -13.08 -0.47
CA THR A 59 5.14 -12.72 0.82
C THR A 59 6.65 -12.56 0.60
N ASP A 60 7.22 -11.44 1.00
CA ASP A 60 8.67 -11.21 0.90
C ASP A 60 9.45 -11.86 2.05
N GLN A 61 10.78 -11.68 2.06
CA GLN A 61 11.68 -12.31 3.02
C GLN A 61 11.46 -11.81 4.45
N ASP A 62 10.93 -10.60 4.61
CA ASP A 62 10.62 -9.97 5.90
C ASP A 62 9.20 -10.32 6.38
N GLY A 63 8.46 -11.10 5.58
CA GLY A 63 7.11 -11.56 5.91
C GLY A 63 6.02 -10.56 5.56
N HIS A 64 6.31 -9.52 4.77
CA HIS A 64 5.33 -8.55 4.30
C HIS A 64 4.64 -9.01 3.02
N PHE A 65 3.44 -8.49 2.78
CA PHE A 65 2.79 -8.62 1.49
C PHE A 65 3.41 -7.67 0.48
N SER A 66 3.91 -8.22 -0.62
CA SER A 66 4.49 -7.50 -1.75
C SER A 66 3.63 -7.71 -2.99
N PHE A 67 3.22 -6.61 -3.63
CA PHE A 67 2.31 -6.64 -4.77
C PHE A 67 3.12 -6.81 -6.06
N VAL A 68 2.49 -7.39 -7.09
CA VAL A 68 2.99 -7.24 -8.46
C VAL A 68 2.68 -5.81 -8.93
N CYS A 69 3.69 -5.18 -9.53
CA CYS A 69 3.66 -3.78 -9.94
C CYS A 69 4.12 -3.60 -11.38
N LEU A 70 3.76 -2.48 -11.98
CA LEU A 70 4.34 -2.01 -13.25
C LEU A 70 5.87 -1.79 -13.11
N PRO A 71 6.64 -1.83 -14.22
CA PRO A 71 8.09 -1.64 -14.16
C PRO A 71 8.51 -0.36 -13.44
N GLY A 72 9.49 -0.49 -12.52
CA GLY A 72 10.02 0.61 -11.72
C GLY A 72 9.22 0.91 -10.45
N TYR A 73 8.02 0.36 -10.30
CA TYR A 73 7.21 0.51 -9.09
C TYR A 73 7.44 -0.66 -8.12
N VAL A 74 7.38 -0.36 -6.83
CA VAL A 74 7.42 -1.36 -5.74
C VAL A 74 6.39 -0.95 -4.69
N TYR A 75 5.62 -1.92 -4.21
CA TYR A 75 4.77 -1.73 -3.04
C TYR A 75 4.79 -2.96 -2.15
N ALA A 76 4.92 -2.70 -0.85
CA ALA A 76 4.79 -3.72 0.18
C ALA A 76 4.04 -3.16 1.40
N VAL A 77 3.37 -4.05 2.13
CA VAL A 77 2.63 -3.73 3.34
C VAL A 77 2.75 -4.86 4.37
N THR A 78 2.81 -4.51 5.65
CA THR A 78 2.76 -5.53 6.71
C THR A 78 1.48 -6.35 6.65
N LYS A 79 1.53 -7.58 7.17
CA LYS A 79 0.39 -8.50 7.18
C LYS A 79 -0.81 -8.01 8.01
N ASP A 80 -0.62 -7.07 8.92
CA ASP A 80 -1.73 -6.40 9.59
C ASP A 80 -2.22 -5.13 8.85
N GLY A 81 -1.62 -4.81 7.69
CA GLY A 81 -1.96 -3.62 6.92
C GLY A 81 -1.48 -2.31 7.54
N ARG A 82 -0.65 -2.33 8.60
CA ARG A 82 -0.31 -1.14 9.38
C ARG A 82 0.80 -0.29 8.77
N GLN A 83 1.84 -0.89 8.20
CA GLN A 83 2.98 -0.16 7.67
C GLN A 83 3.11 -0.45 6.17
N SER A 84 3.14 0.61 5.37
CA SER A 84 3.31 0.56 3.92
C SER A 84 4.69 1.09 3.51
N TRP A 85 5.19 0.56 2.39
CA TRP A 85 6.34 1.06 1.66
C TRP A 85 6.02 1.14 0.18
N PHE A 86 6.43 2.24 -0.45
CA PHE A 86 6.22 2.47 -1.87
C PHE A 86 7.46 3.08 -2.50
N GLN A 87 7.78 2.63 -3.71
CA GLN A 87 8.72 3.29 -4.60
C GLN A 87 8.06 3.52 -5.95
N ASN A 88 8.21 4.72 -6.50
CA ASN A 88 7.74 5.04 -7.84
C ASN A 88 8.80 4.73 -8.92
N ASN A 89 8.41 4.84 -10.19
CA ASN A 89 9.30 4.60 -11.34
C ASN A 89 10.46 5.60 -11.46
N ALA A 90 10.41 6.75 -10.77
CA ALA A 90 11.50 7.71 -10.70
C ALA A 90 12.51 7.39 -9.58
N GLY A 91 12.28 6.34 -8.80
CA GLY A 91 13.13 5.92 -7.69
C GLY A 91 12.86 6.66 -6.38
N ASN A 92 11.81 7.47 -6.30
CA ASN A 92 11.41 8.09 -5.03
C ASN A 92 10.78 7.02 -4.14
N ALA A 93 11.25 6.91 -2.91
CA ALA A 93 10.80 5.90 -1.95
C ALA A 93 10.20 6.56 -0.70
N PHE A 94 9.08 6.01 -0.23
CA PHE A 94 8.32 6.50 0.90
C PHE A 94 7.85 5.35 1.78
N SER A 95 7.60 5.65 3.05
CA SER A 95 7.00 4.72 4.00
C SER A 95 6.07 5.46 4.95
N TRP A 96 4.95 4.84 5.32
CA TRP A 96 3.99 5.46 6.23
C TRP A 96 3.22 4.41 7.04
N ILE A 97 2.57 4.88 8.10
CA ILE A 97 1.65 4.11 8.92
C ILE A 97 0.23 4.35 8.37
N ASN A 98 -0.47 3.29 7.98
CA ASN A 98 -1.89 3.35 7.65
C ASN A 98 -2.71 3.42 8.94
N SER A 99 -3.85 4.12 8.86
CA SER A 99 -4.92 3.99 9.85
C SER A 99 -5.73 2.73 9.53
N ASN A 100 -5.15 1.55 9.75
CA ASN A 100 -5.82 0.28 9.51
C ASN A 100 -6.85 0.00 10.62
N ASN A 101 -8.02 -0.49 10.24
CA ASN A 101 -9.00 -1.03 11.17
C ASN A 101 -8.76 -2.53 11.33
N LYS A 102 -9.15 -3.05 12.49
CA LYS A 102 -9.12 -4.48 12.80
C LYS A 102 -10.48 -4.93 13.30
N ASP A 103 -11.07 -5.91 12.61
CA ASP A 103 -12.25 -6.62 13.08
C ASP A 103 -11.82 -8.00 13.59
N THR A 104 -12.49 -8.51 14.63
CA THR A 104 -12.20 -9.82 15.20
C THR A 104 -13.50 -10.56 15.42
N TYR A 105 -13.55 -11.79 14.93
CA TYR A 105 -14.75 -12.61 14.94
C TYR A 105 -14.39 -14.08 15.12
N CYS A 106 -15.40 -14.90 15.33
CA CYS A 106 -15.23 -16.32 15.52
C CYS A 106 -14.92 -17.02 14.20
N CYS A 107 -13.77 -17.67 14.12
CA CYS A 107 -13.41 -18.42 12.92
C CYS A 107 -14.39 -19.56 12.70
N HIS A 108 -14.98 -19.66 11.50
CA HIS A 108 -15.72 -20.84 11.03
C HIS A 108 -16.78 -21.39 12.00
N GLY A 109 -17.43 -20.52 12.79
CA GLY A 109 -18.44 -20.94 13.78
C GLY A 109 -17.88 -21.62 15.05
N ALA A 110 -16.56 -21.58 15.27
CA ALA A 110 -15.89 -22.24 16.39
C ALA A 110 -16.31 -21.75 17.79
N CYS A 111 -17.07 -20.65 17.88
CA CYS A 111 -17.56 -20.11 19.15
C CYS A 111 -19.02 -20.47 19.46
N ASP A 112 -19.74 -21.11 18.53
CA ASP A 112 -21.18 -21.35 18.70
C ASP A 112 -21.47 -22.56 19.60
N ASP A 113 -20.50 -23.48 19.68
CA ASP A 113 -20.51 -24.63 20.56
C ASP A 113 -19.47 -24.41 21.66
N LYS A 114 -19.67 -24.92 22.88
CA LYS A 114 -18.79 -24.75 24.05
C LYS A 114 -17.35 -25.33 23.92
N GLY A 115 -16.84 -25.47 22.70
CA GLY A 115 -15.50 -25.91 22.34
C GLY A 115 -14.46 -24.79 22.34
N ALA A 116 -13.38 -24.98 21.59
CA ALA A 116 -12.25 -24.05 21.56
C ALA A 116 -12.62 -22.72 20.87
N HIS A 117 -12.45 -21.61 21.58
CA HIS A 117 -12.66 -20.27 21.03
C HIS A 117 -11.48 -19.89 20.13
N ILE A 118 -11.68 -19.96 18.82
CA ILE A 118 -10.68 -19.58 17.83
C ILE A 118 -11.12 -18.28 17.15
N ALA A 119 -10.25 -17.29 17.19
CA ALA A 119 -10.51 -15.95 16.65
C ALA A 119 -9.85 -15.76 15.29
N CYS A 120 -10.61 -15.20 14.36
CA CYS A 120 -10.19 -14.72 13.05
C CYS A 120 -10.08 -13.20 13.12
N SER A 121 -9.26 -12.60 12.26
CA SER A 121 -9.18 -11.15 12.20
C SER A 121 -9.10 -10.66 10.77
N ASP A 122 -9.86 -9.60 10.50
CA ASP A 122 -9.77 -8.85 9.26
C ASP A 122 -9.07 -7.53 9.54
N TYR A 123 -8.20 -7.13 8.62
CA TYR A 123 -7.56 -5.83 8.62
C TYR A 123 -7.89 -5.13 7.32
N HIS A 124 -8.27 -3.86 7.39
CA HIS A 124 -8.54 -3.10 6.18
C HIS A 124 -8.04 -1.67 6.31
N TYR A 125 -7.61 -1.11 5.19
CA TYR A 125 -7.22 0.28 5.08
C TYR A 125 -7.59 0.84 3.71
N ASP A 126 -7.84 2.14 3.70
CA ASP A 126 -7.99 2.98 2.52
C ASP A 126 -7.28 4.29 2.87
N THR A 127 -6.24 4.64 2.11
CA THR A 127 -5.31 5.70 2.50
C THR A 127 -4.84 6.48 1.29
N TRP A 128 -4.94 7.81 1.41
CA TRP A 128 -4.41 8.78 0.46
C TRP A 128 -3.15 9.43 1.04
N GLN A 129 -2.11 9.57 0.23
CA GLN A 129 -0.83 10.16 0.60
C GLN A 129 -0.37 11.14 -0.46
N PHE A 130 0.28 12.22 -0.02
CA PHE A 130 0.94 13.22 -0.87
C PHE A 130 0.04 13.91 -1.91
N CYS A 131 -1.26 13.82 -1.67
CA CYS A 131 -2.28 14.76 -2.09
C CYS A 131 -2.44 15.81 -0.96
#